data_AF-A0A9R1Q3Z8-F1
#
_entry.id   AF-A0A9R1Q3Z8-F1
#
_cell.length_a   1.000
_cell.length_b   1.000
_cell.length_c   1.000
_cell.angle_alpha   90.00
_cell.angle_beta   90.00
_cell.angle_gamma   90.00
#
_symmetry.space_group_name_H-M   'P 1'
#
loop_
_entity.id
_entity.type
_entity.pdbx_description
1 polymer ?
#
loop_
_entity_poly.entity_id
_entity_poly.type
_entity_poly.pdbx_seq_one_letter_code
_entity_poly.pdbx_strand_id
1 'polypeptide(L)'
;MSVVMIEHAETMERGKAKPGGLSDPRLGTIDRKLKCDTCMAGMAECPGHFGHLELAKPMFHIGFIKTVLSVMRCVCFNCSKILADEVRFSF
;
A
#
# COMPACT_ATOMS: atom_id res chain seq x y z
N MET A 1 -2.65 6.59 -6.26
CA MET A 1 -1.35 7.05 -5.75
C MET A 1 -1.56 7.56 -4.33
N SER A 2 -0.60 7.35 -3.41
CA SER A 2 -0.81 7.70 -2.00
C SER A 2 -0.68 9.20 -1.76
N VAL A 3 -1.51 9.75 -0.86
CA VAL A 3 -1.54 11.19 -0.53
C VAL A 3 -0.91 11.51 0.83
N VAL A 4 -0.69 10.50 1.67
CA VAL A 4 -0.12 10.65 3.01
C VAL A 4 0.50 9.34 3.50
N MET A 5 1.60 9.46 4.23
CA MET A 5 2.19 8.39 5.02
C MET A 5 1.59 8.40 6.42
N ILE A 6 1.20 7.24 6.93
CA ILE A 6 0.67 7.09 8.30
C ILE A 6 1.83 6.85 9.26
N GLU A 7 2.02 7.77 10.20
CA GLU A 7 3.10 7.75 11.21
C GLU A 7 2.55 7.50 12.62
N HIS A 8 1.30 7.85 12.86
CA HIS A 8 0.67 7.82 14.17
C HIS A 8 -0.51 6.86 14.21
N ALA A 9 -0.61 6.07 15.29
CA ALA A 9 -1.73 5.17 15.50
C ALA A 9 -2.98 5.91 15.99
N GLU A 10 -2.79 7.07 16.63
CA GLU A 10 -3.86 7.92 17.11
C GLU A 10 -4.64 8.53 15.94
N THR A 11 -5.97 8.47 16.02
CA THR A 11 -6.86 9.06 15.02
C THR A 11 -7.14 10.54 15.30
N MET A 12 -7.22 10.90 16.58
CA MET A 12 -7.58 12.24 17.03
C MET A 12 -6.62 12.70 18.14
N GLU A 13 -6.28 13.98 18.12
CA GLU A 13 -5.52 14.66 19.17
C GLU A 13 -6.26 15.93 19.58
N ARG A 14 -6.62 16.04 20.87
CA ARG A 14 -7.34 17.19 21.43
C ARG A 14 -8.63 17.56 20.66
N GLY A 15 -9.37 16.55 20.20
CA GLY A 15 -10.64 16.71 19.49
C GLY A 15 -10.50 17.11 18.01
N LYS A 16 -9.29 17.12 17.46
CA LYS A 16 -9.02 17.32 16.03
C LYS A 16 -8.38 16.07 15.44
N ALA A 17 -8.55 15.87 14.14
CA ALA A 17 -7.85 14.81 13.41
C ALA A 17 -6.34 14.94 13.61
N LYS A 18 -5.67 13.83 13.93
CA LYS A 18 -4.21 13.78 14.03
C LYS A 18 -3.61 13.79 12.62
N PRO A 19 -2.82 14.80 12.23
CA PRO A 19 -2.07 14.75 10.97
C PRO A 19 -1.12 13.55 10.97
N GLY A 20 -1.04 12.82 9.86
CA GLY A 20 -0.27 11.56 9.79
C GLY A 20 -0.90 10.39 10.55
N GLY A 21 -2.13 10.54 11.07
CA GLY A 21 -2.92 9.46 11.66
C GLY A 21 -3.97 8.92 10.69
N LEU A 22 -4.76 7.94 11.13
CA LEU A 22 -5.77 7.29 10.27
C LEU A 22 -6.97 8.18 9.90
N SER A 23 -7.17 9.30 10.60
CA SER A 23 -8.21 10.29 10.28
C SER A 23 -7.66 11.55 9.63
N ASP A 24 -6.45 11.49 9.06
CA ASP A 24 -5.84 12.63 8.34
C ASP A 24 -6.82 13.17 7.27
N PRO A 25 -7.15 14.48 7.27
CA PRO A 25 -8.12 15.08 6.35
C PRO A 25 -7.80 14.91 4.85
N ARG A 26 -6.54 14.59 4.50
CA ARG A 26 -6.14 14.27 3.13
C ARG A 26 -6.70 12.94 2.64
N LEU A 27 -7.04 12.01 3.54
CA LEU A 27 -7.62 10.70 3.20
C LEU A 27 -9.10 10.79 2.79
N GLY A 28 -9.76 11.90 3.13
CA GLY A 28 -11.18 12.10 2.93
C GLY A 28 -11.83 12.69 4.18
N THR A 29 -13.15 12.84 4.13
CA THR A 29 -13.95 13.31 5.26
C THR A 29 -15.23 12.50 5.38
N ILE A 30 -15.59 12.15 6.61
CA ILE A 30 -16.91 11.60 6.95
C ILE A 30 -17.82 12.66 7.59
N ASP A 31 -17.28 13.84 7.89
CA ASP A 31 -18.05 14.97 8.42
C ASP A 31 -18.58 15.82 7.26
N ARG A 32 -19.89 16.07 7.28
CA ARG A 32 -20.60 16.90 6.29
C ARG A 32 -20.15 18.37 6.30
N LYS A 33 -19.58 18.85 7.42
CA LYS A 33 -19.11 20.23 7.58
C LYS A 33 -17.69 20.44 7.10
N LEU A 34 -16.91 19.36 6.97
CA LEU A 34 -15.52 19.42 6.54
C LEU A 34 -15.42 19.10 5.05
N LYS A 35 -14.39 19.66 4.42
CA LYS A 35 -13.99 19.31 3.06
C LYS A 35 -12.71 18.48 3.14
N CYS A 36 -12.51 17.61 2.16
CA CYS A 36 -11.27 16.86 2.06
C CYS A 36 -10.11 17.78 1.64
N ASP A 37 -8.96 17.66 2.31
CA ASP A 37 -7.78 18.49 2.04
C ASP A 37 -7.06 18.11 0.72
N THR A 38 -7.43 16.99 0.09
CA THR A 38 -6.84 16.57 -1.19
C THR A 38 -7.67 17.05 -2.39
N CYS A 39 -8.98 16.77 -2.40
CA CYS A 39 -9.84 17.05 -3.56
C CYS A 39 -10.82 18.23 -3.34
N MET A 40 -10.87 18.81 -2.14
CA MET A 40 -11.78 19.89 -1.76
C MET A 40 -13.28 19.55 -1.86
N ALA A 41 -13.61 18.29 -2.13
CA ALA A 41 -14.97 17.78 -2.15
C ALA A 41 -15.54 17.54 -0.74
N GLY A 42 -16.86 17.55 -0.62
CA GLY A 42 -17.56 17.19 0.60
C GLY A 42 -17.66 15.67 0.79
N MET A 43 -18.30 15.26 1.87
CA MET A 43 -18.50 13.84 2.22
C MET A 43 -19.16 13.01 1.10
N ALA A 44 -20.11 13.59 0.36
CA ALA A 44 -20.88 12.85 -0.65
C ALA A 44 -20.13 12.66 -1.97
N GLU A 45 -19.30 13.64 -2.35
CA GLU A 45 -18.60 13.63 -3.63
C GLU A 45 -17.15 13.13 -3.52
N CYS A 46 -16.57 13.10 -2.31
CA CYS A 46 -15.22 12.61 -2.09
C CYS A 46 -15.16 11.07 -2.21
N PRO A 47 -14.38 10.51 -3.14
CA PRO A 47 -14.25 9.05 -3.31
C PRO A 47 -13.36 8.41 -2.24
N GLY A 48 -12.70 9.21 -1.39
CA GLY A 48 -11.63 8.79 -0.52
C GLY A 48 -10.28 8.73 -1.23
N HIS A 49 -9.21 8.85 -0.45
CA HIS A 49 -7.84 8.86 -0.96
C HIS A 49 -6.98 7.89 -0.18
N PHE A 50 -6.16 7.12 -0.91
CA PHE A 50 -5.31 6.11 -0.29
C PHE A 50 -4.15 6.76 0.48
N GLY A 51 -3.99 6.39 1.74
CA GLY A 51 -2.74 6.51 2.48
C GLY A 51 -1.84 5.30 2.24
N HIS A 52 -0.64 5.35 2.81
CA HIS A 52 0.19 4.15 2.94
C HIS A 52 0.89 4.14 4.30
N LEU A 53 1.23 2.94 4.74
CA LEU A 53 2.07 2.70 5.91
C LEU A 53 3.39 2.13 5.41
N GLU A 54 4.50 2.76 5.77
CA GLU A 54 5.81 2.17 5.55
C GLU A 54 6.05 1.05 6.56
N LEU A 55 6.22 -0.16 6.05
CA LEU A 55 6.51 -1.31 6.90
C LEU A 55 8.00 -1.31 7.26
N ALA A 56 8.32 -1.52 8.54
CA ALA A 56 9.70 -1.58 9.00
C ALA A 56 10.53 -2.71 8.36
N LYS A 57 9.86 -3.76 7.85
CA LYS A 57 10.47 -4.93 7.22
C LYS A 57 9.56 -5.47 6.09
N PRO A 58 10.12 -6.16 5.09
CA PRO A 58 9.31 -6.86 4.10
C PRO A 58 8.42 -7.92 4.76
N MET A 59 7.17 -8.00 4.32
CA MET A 59 6.15 -8.93 4.84
C MET A 59 5.63 -9.81 3.72
N PHE A 60 5.40 -11.09 4.01
CA PHE A 60 4.78 -11.98 3.03
C PHE A 60 3.28 -11.72 2.93
N HIS A 61 2.79 -11.55 1.71
CA HIS A 61 1.35 -11.49 1.45
C HIS A 61 0.79 -12.91 1.32
N ILE A 62 -0.12 -13.30 2.24
CA ILE A 62 -0.66 -14.67 2.31
C ILE A 62 -1.31 -15.13 0.99
N GLY A 63 -1.96 -14.22 0.26
CA GLY A 63 -2.57 -14.51 -1.04
C GLY A 63 -1.57 -14.84 -2.16
N PHE A 64 -0.30 -14.42 -2.02
CA PHE A 64 0.74 -14.62 -3.03
C PHE A 64 1.84 -15.58 -2.58
N ILE A 65 1.79 -16.12 -1.37
CA ILE A 65 2.88 -16.96 -0.83
C ILE A 65 3.20 -18.16 -1.73
N LYS A 66 2.17 -18.81 -2.30
CA LYS A 66 2.35 -19.95 -3.22
C LYS A 66 3.04 -19.51 -4.51
N THR A 67 2.64 -18.36 -5.08
CA THR A 67 3.24 -17.80 -6.28
C THR A 67 4.69 -17.39 -6.05
N VAL A 68 4.98 -16.71 -4.94
CA VAL A 68 6.34 -16.33 -4.55
C VAL A 68 7.21 -17.58 -4.43
N LEU A 69 6.72 -18.63 -3.76
CA LEU A 69 7.46 -19.88 -3.64
C LEU A 69 7.70 -20.56 -4.99
N SER A 70 6.72 -20.56 -5.89
CA SER A 70 6.89 -21.07 -7.26
C SER A 70 7.96 -20.30 -8.02
N VAL A 71 7.95 -18.96 -7.96
CA VAL A 71 8.96 -18.12 -8.61
C VAL A 71 10.34 -18.39 -8.02
N MET A 72 10.46 -18.46 -6.69
CA MET A 72 11.72 -18.77 -6.00
C MET A 72 12.28 -20.15 -6.39
N ARG A 73 11.42 -21.12 -6.75
CA ARG A 73 11.85 -22.44 -7.24
C ARG A 73 12.31 -22.41 -8.70
N CYS A 74 11.95 -21.40 -9.47
CA CYS A 74 12.37 -21.25 -10.87
C CYS A 74 13.71 -20.51 -11.02
N VAL A 75 14.23 -19.88 -9.95
CA VAL A 75 15.46 -19.08 -10.00
C VAL A 75 16.49 -19.59 -9.00
N CYS A 76 17.77 -19.52 -9.37
CA CYS A 76 18.87 -19.82 -8.46
C CYS A 76 18.95 -18.75 -7.36
N PHE A 77 18.93 -19.16 -6.09
CA PHE A 77 19.00 -18.24 -4.94
C PHE A 77 20.30 -17.41 -4.88
N ASN A 78 21.39 -17.89 -5.48
CA ASN A 78 22.69 -17.21 -5.43
C ASN A 78 22.95 -16.29 -6.61
N CYS A 79 22.61 -16.72 -7.84
CA CYS A 79 22.94 -15.96 -9.06
C CYS A 79 21.72 -15.42 -9.81
N SER A 80 20.51 -15.65 -9.30
CA SER A 80 19.23 -15.20 -9.87
C SER A 80 18.95 -15.66 -11.31
N LYS A 81 19.74 -16.59 -11.85
CA LYS A 81 19.49 -17.22 -13.16
C LYS A 81 18.29 -18.14 -13.10
N ILE A 82 17.54 -18.21 -14.20
CA ILE A 82 16.44 -19.15 -14.37
C ILE A 82 17.02 -20.57 -14.40
N LEU A 83 16.40 -21.50 -13.67
CA LEU A 83 16.81 -22.91 -13.56
C LEU A 83 16.23 -23.79 -14.69
N ALA A 84 15.95 -23.18 -15.85
CA ALA A 84 15.45 -23.89 -17.01
C ALA A 84 16.61 -24.21 -17.95
N ASP A 85 16.62 -25.42 -18.49
CA ASP A 85 17.56 -25.78 -19.55
C ASP A 85 17.25 -24.97 -20.81
N GLU A 86 18.30 -24.46 -21.47
CA GLU A 86 18.17 -23.90 -22.81
C GLU A 86 17.89 -25.06 -23.78
N VAL A 87 16.62 -25.38 -23.99
CA VAL A 87 16.22 -26.32 -25.04
C VAL A 87 16.59 -25.68 -26.38
N ARG A 88 17.76 -26.04 -26.92
CA ARG A 88 18.12 -25.78 -28.31
C ARG A 88 17.15 -26.59 -29.17
N PHE A 89 16.13 -25.93 -29.69
CA PHE A 89 15.37 -26.45 -30.83
C PHE A 89 16.31 -26.39 -32.05
N SER A 90 17.06 -27.46 -32.27
CA SER A 90 17.73 -27.71 -33.54
C SER A 90 16.66 -28.11 -34.56
N PHE A 91 16.29 -27.16 -35.41
CA PHE A 91 15.65 -27.43 -36.70
C PHE A 91 16.66 -28.01 -37.68
#